data_AF-A0A9Y2I7I5-F1
#
_entry.id   AF-A0A9Y2I7I5-F1
#
_cell.length_a   1.000
_cell.length_b   1.000
_cell.length_c   1.000
_cell.angle_alpha   90.00
_cell.angle_beta   90.00
_cell.angle_gamma   90.00
#
_symmetry.space_group_name_H-M   'P 1'
#
loop_
_entity.id
_entity.type
_entity.pdbx_description
1 polymer ?
#
loop_
_entity_poly.entity_id
_entity_poly.type
_entity_poly.pdbx_seq_one_letter_code
_entity_poly.pdbx_strand_id
1 'polypeptide(L)'
;MMWLVWVLMVVPAVVRCGVFDPRRTPIRVLNVFRGPGPRRYLSAPWSRCRNRPKSRPRSLLVAACIVVRDLHVFPFHRAMPQDPARWPSTIGFAVLLLVICLAARGSDWWFPGLARVAPALTWLAGISYGLYLVHQEMGYVLARALLDIGVPGRLRLPAVAAGAVLAGWALTAWVERPLHRRLTARRAGKPAQEPAKVQVEESEPVSVGGAS
;
A
#
# COMPACT_ATOMS: atom_id res chain seq x y z
N MET A 1 1.35 -17.16 10.52
CA MET A 1 1.40 -15.81 9.89
C MET A 1 0.35 -15.64 8.76
N MET A 2 0.16 -16.61 7.86
CA MET A 2 -0.81 -16.51 6.76
C MET A 2 -2.28 -16.37 7.20
N TRP A 3 -2.68 -17.04 8.29
CA TRP A 3 -4.05 -16.95 8.85
C TRP A 3 -4.43 -15.54 9.34
N LEU A 4 -3.47 -14.78 9.85
CA LEU A 4 -3.70 -13.45 10.39
C LEU A 4 -4.05 -12.45 9.28
N VAL A 5 -3.44 -12.60 8.10
CA VAL A 5 -3.76 -11.82 6.89
C VAL A 5 -5.18 -12.14 6.41
N TRP A 6 -5.57 -13.41 6.44
CA TRP A 6 -6.93 -13.84 6.10
C TRP A 6 -7.96 -13.27 7.08
N VAL A 7 -7.72 -13.33 8.39
CA VAL A 7 -8.62 -12.75 9.40
C VAL A 7 -8.75 -11.23 9.21
N LEU A 8 -7.64 -10.52 8.97
CA LEU A 8 -7.65 -9.08 8.72
C LEU A 8 -8.35 -8.66 7.42
N MET A 9 -8.42 -9.52 6.40
CA MET A 9 -9.18 -9.25 5.17
C MET A 9 -10.64 -9.71 5.25
N VAL A 10 -10.89 -10.90 5.78
CA VAL A 10 -12.20 -11.55 5.77
C VAL A 10 -13.12 -10.95 6.83
N VAL A 11 -12.62 -10.66 8.04
CA VAL A 11 -13.47 -10.13 9.11
C VAL A 11 -14.08 -8.77 8.73
N PRO A 12 -13.33 -7.77 8.23
CA PRO A 12 -13.95 -6.50 7.82
C PRO A 12 -14.91 -6.66 6.63
N ALA A 13 -14.64 -7.60 5.71
CA ALA A 13 -15.52 -7.89 4.58
C ALA A 13 -16.85 -8.52 5.05
N VAL A 14 -16.78 -9.50 5.95
CA VAL A 14 -17.96 -10.16 6.54
C VAL A 14 -18.76 -9.20 7.40
N VAL A 15 -18.10 -8.41 8.25
CA VAL A 15 -18.75 -7.36 9.04
C VAL A 15 -19.44 -6.35 8.12
N ARG A 16 -18.79 -5.94 7.02
CA ARG A 16 -19.38 -5.02 6.05
C ARG A 16 -20.60 -5.59 5.34
N CYS A 17 -20.52 -6.83 4.87
CA CYS A 17 -21.60 -7.45 4.09
C CYS A 17 -22.74 -8.02 4.95
N GLY A 18 -22.45 -8.40 6.21
CA GLY A 18 -23.42 -8.99 7.12
C GLY A 18 -24.10 -8.00 8.06
N VAL A 19 -23.41 -6.94 8.49
CA VAL A 19 -23.93 -5.97 9.48
C VAL A 19 -24.53 -4.73 8.81
N PHE A 20 -24.03 -4.32 7.64
CA PHE A 20 -24.46 -3.09 6.99
C PHE A 20 -25.30 -3.34 5.73
N ASP A 21 -26.60 -3.11 5.83
CA ASP A 21 -27.49 -3.08 4.66
C ASP A 21 -27.33 -1.71 3.94
N PRO A 22 -26.91 -1.69 2.67
CA PRO A 22 -26.73 -0.46 1.89
C PRO A 22 -28.00 0.38 1.76
N ARG A 23 -29.19 -0.19 1.97
CA ARG A 23 -30.49 0.50 1.82
C ARG A 23 -31.00 1.13 3.11
N ARG A 24 -30.60 0.61 4.27
CA ARG A 24 -31.15 1.04 5.57
C ARG A 24 -30.18 1.86 6.40
N THR A 25 -28.89 1.80 6.09
CA THR A 25 -27.87 2.44 6.91
C THR A 25 -27.72 3.94 6.55
N PRO A 26 -27.96 4.88 7.47
CA PRO A 26 -27.79 6.29 7.19
C PRO A 26 -26.32 6.65 6.89
N ILE A 27 -26.11 7.56 5.93
CA ILE A 27 -24.80 7.87 5.36
C ILE A 27 -23.77 8.37 6.40
N ARG A 28 -24.25 8.96 7.50
CA ARG A 28 -23.41 9.40 8.63
C ARG A 28 -22.75 8.23 9.36
N VAL A 29 -23.46 7.11 9.55
CA VAL A 29 -22.93 5.90 10.19
C VAL A 29 -21.88 5.23 9.29
N LEU A 30 -22.09 5.25 7.97
CA LEU A 30 -21.11 4.75 7.00
C LEU A 30 -19.80 5.56 7.02
N ASN A 31 -19.86 6.87 7.28
CA ASN A 31 -18.69 7.75 7.35
C ASN A 31 -17.92 7.59 8.67
N VAL A 32 -18.60 7.32 9.79
CA VAL A 32 -17.95 7.01 11.08
C VAL A 32 -17.18 5.69 11.00
N PHE A 33 -17.75 4.67 10.35
CA PHE A 33 -17.08 3.36 10.18
C PHE A 33 -15.99 3.38 9.09
N ARG A 34 -16.05 4.34 8.15
CA ARG A 34 -14.94 4.67 7.22
C ARG A 34 -13.90 5.63 7.84
N GLY A 35 -14.18 6.16 9.03
CA GLY A 35 -13.28 6.99 9.85
C GLY A 35 -11.98 6.26 10.21
N PRO A 36 -10.96 7.00 10.67
CA PRO A 36 -9.55 6.81 10.37
C PRO A 36 -9.12 5.36 10.61
N GLY A 37 -9.08 4.60 9.51
CA GLY A 37 -8.84 3.16 9.58
C GLY A 37 -7.53 2.80 10.29
N PRO A 38 -7.39 1.55 10.75
CA PRO A 38 -6.19 1.03 11.40
C PRO A 38 -5.02 0.93 10.40
N ARG A 39 -4.49 2.08 9.96
CA ARG A 39 -3.41 2.23 8.97
C ARG A 39 -2.02 2.19 9.63
N ARG A 40 -1.84 1.41 10.72
CA ARG A 40 -0.56 1.38 11.47
C ARG A 40 0.13 0.02 11.59
N TYR A 41 -0.41 -1.07 11.03
CA TYR A 41 0.13 -2.42 11.31
C TYR A 41 0.79 -3.18 10.13
N LEU A 42 0.96 -2.57 8.95
CA LEU A 42 1.41 -3.32 7.75
C LEU A 42 2.84 -3.05 7.26
N SER A 43 3.65 -2.23 7.95
CA SER A 43 5.03 -1.97 7.48
C SER A 43 6.08 -3.01 7.93
N ALA A 44 5.76 -3.90 8.87
CA ALA A 44 6.76 -4.78 9.50
C ALA A 44 7.04 -6.15 8.83
N PRO A 45 6.13 -6.82 8.08
CA PRO A 45 6.45 -8.17 7.57
C PRO A 45 7.21 -8.23 6.23
N TRP A 46 7.22 -7.16 5.43
CA TRP A 46 7.62 -7.26 4.02
C TRP A 46 9.10 -7.60 3.79
N SER A 47 9.99 -7.17 4.69
CA SER A 47 11.44 -7.46 4.57
C SER A 47 11.79 -8.93 4.82
N ARG A 48 10.87 -9.74 5.35
CA ARG A 48 11.07 -11.16 5.69
C ARG A 48 10.48 -12.12 4.65
N CYS A 49 10.21 -11.65 3.43
CA CYS A 49 9.82 -12.48 2.28
C CYS A 49 10.96 -12.67 1.27
N ARG A 50 12.20 -12.90 1.74
CA ARG A 50 13.36 -13.14 0.86
C ARG A 50 13.34 -14.51 0.17
N ASN A 51 12.55 -15.46 0.66
CA ASN A 51 12.35 -16.75 0.01
C ASN A 51 11.06 -16.74 -0.82
N ARG A 52 11.21 -16.52 -2.14
CA ARG A 52 10.09 -16.46 -3.09
C ARG A 52 9.39 -17.83 -3.17
N PRO A 53 8.15 -18.00 -2.69
CA PRO A 53 7.43 -19.27 -2.90
C PRO A 53 7.16 -19.50 -4.40
N LYS A 54 7.24 -20.78 -4.82
CA LYS A 54 6.92 -21.30 -6.16
C LYS A 54 5.60 -20.71 -6.69
N SER A 55 5.45 -20.56 -8.01
CA SER A 55 4.49 -19.68 -8.73
C SER A 55 2.98 -19.82 -8.44
N ARG A 56 2.49 -20.93 -7.88
CA ARG A 56 1.04 -21.20 -7.75
C ARG A 56 0.22 -20.36 -6.74
N PRO A 57 0.72 -19.92 -5.57
CA PRO A 57 -0.07 -19.12 -4.63
C PRO A 57 -0.21 -17.65 -5.05
N ARG A 58 0.54 -17.17 -6.05
CA ARG A 58 0.50 -15.75 -6.48
C ARG A 58 -0.72 -15.45 -7.36
N SER A 59 -1.07 -16.34 -8.27
CA SER A 59 -2.28 -16.19 -9.10
C SER A 59 -3.54 -16.23 -8.23
N LEU A 60 -3.56 -17.08 -7.20
CA LEU A 60 -4.65 -17.14 -6.23
C LEU A 60 -4.80 -15.84 -5.43
N LEU A 61 -3.69 -15.21 -5.01
CA LEU A 61 -3.72 -13.90 -4.35
C LEU A 61 -4.23 -12.79 -5.28
N VAL A 62 -3.78 -12.76 -6.54
CA VAL A 62 -4.27 -11.81 -7.55
C VAL A 62 -5.76 -11.98 -7.79
N ALA A 63 -6.21 -13.23 -7.99
CA ALA A 63 -7.62 -13.55 -8.17
C ALA A 63 -8.44 -13.14 -6.93
N ALA A 64 -7.96 -13.45 -5.72
CA ALA A 64 -8.61 -13.06 -4.48
C ALA A 64 -8.71 -11.53 -4.33
N CYS A 65 -7.66 -10.78 -4.66
CA CYS A 65 -7.70 -9.31 -4.65
C CYS A 65 -8.73 -8.74 -5.63
N ILE A 66 -8.84 -9.32 -6.83
CA ILE A 66 -9.84 -8.91 -7.83
C ILE A 66 -11.26 -9.22 -7.31
N VAL A 67 -11.49 -10.41 -6.76
CA VAL A 67 -12.79 -10.81 -6.20
C VAL A 67 -13.18 -9.92 -5.01
N VAL A 68 -12.25 -9.66 -4.09
CA VAL A 68 -12.48 -8.76 -2.94
C VAL A 68 -12.77 -7.34 -3.42
N ARG A 69 -12.09 -6.85 -4.46
CA ARG A 69 -12.35 -5.53 -5.05
C ARG A 69 -13.75 -5.48 -5.67
N ASP A 70 -14.13 -6.47 -6.47
CA ASP A 70 -15.46 -6.55 -7.09
C ASP A 70 -16.56 -6.58 -6.02
N LEU A 71 -16.39 -7.39 -4.97
CA LEU A 71 -17.32 -7.44 -3.83
C LEU A 71 -17.38 -6.12 -3.04
N HIS A 72 -16.25 -5.40 -2.92
CA HIS A 72 -16.20 -4.13 -2.21
C HIS A 72 -16.90 -2.99 -2.97
N VAL A 73 -16.81 -2.99 -4.31
CA VAL A 73 -17.40 -1.97 -5.18
C VAL A 73 -18.85 -2.32 -5.55
N PHE A 74 -19.16 -3.59 -5.75
CA PHE A 74 -20.48 -4.11 -6.13
C PHE A 74 -20.93 -5.18 -5.14
N PRO A 75 -21.38 -4.79 -3.93
CA PRO A 75 -21.90 -5.76 -2.97
C PRO A 75 -23.08 -6.51 -3.61
N PHE A 76 -22.97 -7.85 -3.63
CA PHE A 76 -23.94 -8.75 -4.27
C PHE A 76 -24.10 -8.56 -5.79
N HIS A 77 -23.05 -8.12 -6.49
CA HIS A 77 -23.03 -7.95 -7.96
C HIS A 77 -24.07 -6.95 -8.50
N ARG A 78 -24.59 -6.06 -7.65
CA ARG A 78 -25.58 -5.05 -8.03
C ARG A 78 -24.89 -3.74 -8.39
N ALA A 79 -25.27 -3.15 -9.53
CA ALA A 79 -24.83 -1.81 -9.91
C ALA A 79 -25.34 -0.79 -8.87
N MET A 80 -24.47 0.12 -8.46
CA MET A 80 -24.85 1.22 -7.58
C MET A 80 -25.34 2.41 -8.42
N PRO A 81 -26.25 3.26 -7.91
CA PRO A 81 -26.75 4.44 -8.65
C PRO A 81 -25.65 5.37 -9.16
N GLN A 82 -24.51 5.40 -8.48
CA GLN A 82 -23.34 6.22 -8.77
C GLN A 82 -22.37 5.62 -9.80
N ASP A 83 -22.50 4.32 -10.13
CA ASP A 83 -21.68 3.67 -11.15
C ASP A 83 -22.49 2.59 -11.88
N PRO A 84 -23.23 2.97 -12.96
CA PRO A 84 -24.12 2.07 -13.67
C PRO A 84 -23.36 1.00 -14.48
N ALA A 85 -22.07 1.22 -14.77
CA ALA A 85 -21.26 0.34 -15.59
C ALA A 85 -20.22 -0.41 -14.71
N ARG A 86 -20.58 -1.62 -14.27
CA ARG A 86 -19.74 -2.45 -13.38
C ARG A 86 -18.37 -2.84 -13.96
N TRP A 87 -18.34 -3.13 -15.25
CA TRP A 87 -17.23 -3.83 -15.89
C TRP A 87 -16.01 -2.94 -16.23
N PRO A 88 -16.15 -1.70 -16.75
CA PRO A 88 -15.00 -0.90 -17.16
C PRO A 88 -14.00 -0.62 -16.03
N SER A 89 -14.49 -0.26 -14.84
CA SER A 89 -13.64 0.06 -13.68
C SER A 89 -12.96 -1.17 -13.09
N THR A 90 -13.69 -2.29 -13.00
CA THR A 90 -13.17 -3.58 -12.52
C THR A 90 -12.10 -4.14 -13.46
N ILE A 91 -12.33 -4.09 -14.78
CA ILE A 91 -11.37 -4.51 -15.79
C ILE A 91 -10.12 -3.63 -15.72
N GLY A 92 -10.28 -2.30 -15.66
CA GLY A 92 -9.16 -1.38 -15.53
C GLY A 92 -8.29 -1.66 -14.31
N PHE A 93 -8.92 -1.94 -13.16
CA PHE A 93 -8.20 -2.33 -11.94
C PHE A 93 -7.49 -3.68 -12.08
N ALA A 94 -8.14 -4.69 -12.67
CA ALA A 94 -7.55 -6.01 -12.88
C ALA A 94 -6.32 -5.93 -13.79
N VAL A 95 -6.40 -5.16 -14.87
CA VAL A 95 -5.27 -4.89 -15.78
C VAL A 95 -4.13 -4.20 -15.03
N LEU A 96 -4.42 -3.13 -14.28
CA LEU A 96 -3.42 -2.43 -13.48
C LEU A 96 -2.72 -3.37 -12.48
N LEU A 97 -3.49 -4.21 -11.78
CA LEU A 97 -2.96 -5.13 -10.78
C LEU A 97 -2.11 -6.23 -11.42
N LEU A 98 -2.49 -6.70 -12.61
CA LEU A 98 -1.72 -7.63 -13.42
C LEU A 98 -0.39 -6.99 -13.87
N VAL A 99 -0.41 -5.73 -14.31
CA VAL A 99 0.80 -4.96 -14.64
C VAL A 99 1.72 -4.81 -13.43
N ILE A 100 1.19 -4.48 -12.24
CA ILE A 100 1.98 -4.40 -10.99
C ILE A 100 2.58 -5.77 -10.64
N CYS A 101 1.82 -6.84 -10.80
CA CYS A 101 2.29 -8.19 -10.50
C CYS A 101 3.33 -8.69 -11.50
N LEU A 102 3.18 -8.34 -12.78
CA LEU A 102 4.20 -8.54 -13.79
C LEU A 102 5.45 -7.75 -13.41
N ALA A 103 5.34 -6.45 -13.10
CA ALA A 103 6.43 -5.59 -12.64
C ALA A 103 7.16 -6.16 -11.41
N ALA A 104 6.44 -6.76 -10.46
CA ALA A 104 7.04 -7.39 -9.29
C ALA A 104 7.70 -8.75 -9.57
N ARG A 105 7.40 -9.40 -10.70
CA ARG A 105 7.88 -10.74 -11.07
C ARG A 105 9.24 -10.72 -11.77
N GLY A 106 9.58 -9.63 -12.45
CA GLY A 106 10.82 -9.51 -13.23
C GLY A 106 12.09 -9.54 -12.36
N SER A 107 13.12 -10.23 -12.87
CA SER A 107 14.52 -9.92 -12.55
C SER A 107 14.77 -8.45 -12.91
N ASP A 108 15.57 -7.74 -12.11
CA ASP A 108 15.80 -6.30 -12.20
C ASP A 108 15.65 -5.76 -13.63
N TRP A 109 14.61 -4.95 -13.85
CA TRP A 109 14.14 -4.54 -15.16
C TRP A 109 15.20 -3.69 -15.89
N TRP A 110 16.11 -4.33 -16.61
CA TRP A 110 17.06 -3.69 -17.52
C TRP A 110 16.39 -3.28 -18.85
N PHE A 111 15.23 -2.62 -18.77
CA PHE A 111 14.69 -1.92 -19.92
C PHE A 111 15.29 -0.51 -19.97
N PRO A 112 15.98 -0.12 -21.06
CA PRO A 112 16.65 1.18 -21.16
C PRO A 112 15.67 2.37 -21.04
N GLY A 113 14.38 2.16 -21.34
CA GLY A 113 13.33 3.15 -21.08
C GLY A 113 12.98 3.32 -19.60
N LEU A 114 13.00 2.23 -18.82
CA LEU A 114 12.66 2.26 -17.39
C LEU A 114 13.76 2.93 -16.57
N ALA A 115 15.03 2.73 -16.95
CA ALA A 115 16.17 3.40 -16.33
C ALA A 115 16.05 4.94 -16.38
N ARG A 116 15.44 5.49 -17.44
CA ARG A 116 15.22 6.94 -17.57
C ARG A 116 14.16 7.48 -16.62
N VAL A 117 13.12 6.69 -16.32
CA VAL A 117 12.04 7.09 -15.41
C VAL A 117 12.28 6.66 -13.96
N ALA A 118 13.28 5.80 -13.72
CA ALA A 118 13.62 5.31 -12.38
C ALA A 118 13.84 6.44 -11.36
N PRO A 119 14.57 7.55 -11.65
CA PRO A 119 14.71 8.64 -10.69
C PRO A 119 13.39 9.30 -10.31
N ALA A 120 12.49 9.47 -11.29
CA ALA A 120 11.16 10.04 -11.04
C ALA A 120 10.29 9.09 -10.21
N LEU A 121 10.33 7.79 -10.50
CA LEU A 121 9.62 6.77 -9.72
C LEU A 121 10.17 6.65 -8.29
N THR A 122 11.49 6.71 -8.11
CA THR A 122 12.14 6.70 -6.79
C THR A 122 11.81 7.97 -6.01
N TRP A 123 11.78 9.14 -6.65
CA TRP A 123 11.34 10.38 -6.04
C TRP A 123 9.86 10.30 -5.61
N LEU A 124 9.00 9.80 -6.50
CA LEU A 124 7.58 9.61 -6.22
C LEU A 124 7.36 8.61 -5.07
N ALA A 125 8.12 7.51 -5.04
CA ALA A 125 8.12 6.56 -3.94
C ALA A 125 8.57 7.23 -2.62
N GLY A 126 9.55 8.12 -2.68
CA GLY A 126 10.02 8.90 -1.54
C GLY A 126 8.96 9.84 -0.94
N ILE A 127 8.05 10.38 -1.76
CA ILE A 127 6.94 11.23 -1.28
C ILE A 127 5.63 10.46 -1.06
N SER A 128 5.60 9.16 -1.38
CA SER A 128 4.36 8.36 -1.40
C SER A 128 3.65 8.30 -0.04
N TYR A 129 4.42 8.32 1.05
CA TYR A 129 3.86 8.34 2.41
C TYR A 129 3.18 9.68 2.71
N GLY A 130 3.83 10.81 2.44
CA GLY A 130 3.22 12.12 2.60
C GLY A 130 2.02 12.32 1.67
N LEU A 131 2.11 11.87 0.42
CA LEU A 131 1.00 11.89 -0.54
C LEU A 131 -0.21 11.10 -0.04
N TYR A 132 0.02 9.92 0.52
CA TYR A 132 -1.03 9.09 1.11
C TYR A 132 -1.77 9.78 2.25
N LEU A 133 -1.05 10.46 3.14
CA LEU A 133 -1.64 11.18 4.27
C LEU A 133 -2.51 12.35 3.80
N VAL A 134 -2.05 13.09 2.79
CA VAL A 134 -2.70 14.32 2.34
C VAL A 134 -3.85 14.05 1.38
N HIS A 135 -3.75 13.00 0.55
CA HIS A 135 -4.69 12.78 -0.55
C HIS A 135 -6.16 12.61 -0.10
N GLN A 136 -6.43 11.90 1.01
CA GLN A 136 -7.83 11.60 1.39
C GLN A 136 -8.63 12.83 1.82
N GLU A 137 -8.08 13.67 2.72
CA GLU A 137 -8.83 14.81 3.26
C GLU A 137 -8.61 16.07 2.41
N MET A 138 -7.37 16.37 2.04
CA MET A 138 -7.04 17.58 1.30
C MET A 138 -7.55 17.52 -0.15
N GLY A 139 -7.56 16.33 -0.76
CA GLY A 139 -8.04 16.16 -2.13
C GLY A 139 -9.51 16.57 -2.28
N TYR A 140 -10.34 16.22 -1.29
CA TYR A 140 -11.76 16.58 -1.29
C TYR A 140 -11.95 18.08 -1.08
N VAL A 141 -11.27 18.67 -0.08
CA VAL A 141 -11.35 20.11 0.21
C VAL A 141 -10.90 20.94 -0.99
N LEU A 142 -9.77 20.58 -1.61
CA LEU A 142 -9.25 21.29 -2.78
C LEU A 142 -10.17 21.13 -4.00
N ALA A 143 -10.70 19.92 -4.24
CA ALA A 143 -11.66 19.69 -5.32
C ALA A 143 -12.94 20.51 -5.12
N ARG A 144 -13.39 20.66 -3.87
CA ARG A 144 -14.56 21.47 -3.52
C ARG A 144 -14.29 22.96 -3.71
N ALA A 145 -13.16 23.46 -3.21
CA ALA A 145 -12.77 24.85 -3.41
C ALA A 145 -12.68 25.22 -4.90
N LEU A 146 -12.05 24.36 -5.72
CA LEU A 146 -11.97 24.54 -7.17
C LEU A 146 -13.35 24.51 -7.85
N LEU A 147 -14.28 23.70 -7.34
CA LEU A 147 -15.67 23.69 -7.82
C LEU A 147 -16.38 25.00 -7.49
N ASP A 148 -16.20 25.52 -6.27
CA ASP A 148 -16.87 26.74 -5.81
C ASP A 148 -16.41 27.98 -6.58
N ILE A 149 -15.16 28.01 -7.07
CA ILE A 149 -14.66 29.06 -7.99
C ILE A 149 -14.92 28.77 -9.48
N GLY A 150 -15.70 27.73 -9.80
CA GLY A 150 -16.15 27.44 -11.17
C GLY A 150 -15.13 26.76 -12.09
N VAL A 151 -14.04 26.18 -11.57
CA VAL A 151 -13.03 25.50 -12.41
C VAL A 151 -13.66 24.28 -13.10
N PRO A 152 -13.55 24.16 -14.44
CA PRO A 152 -14.14 23.06 -15.18
C PRO A 152 -13.51 21.71 -14.82
N GLY A 153 -14.30 20.63 -14.88
CA GLY A 153 -13.87 19.29 -14.43
C GLY A 153 -12.58 18.77 -15.06
N ARG A 154 -12.33 19.11 -16.33
CA ARG A 154 -11.11 18.73 -17.07
C ARG A 154 -9.82 19.33 -16.47
N LEU A 155 -9.91 20.53 -15.89
CA LEU A 155 -8.80 21.20 -15.22
C LEU A 155 -8.77 20.91 -13.72
N ARG A 156 -9.92 20.60 -13.14
CA ARG A 156 -10.05 20.31 -11.71
C ARG A 156 -9.26 19.06 -11.31
N LEU A 157 -9.38 17.97 -12.06
CA LEU A 157 -8.66 16.74 -11.76
C LEU A 157 -7.12 16.91 -11.75
N PRO A 158 -6.49 17.47 -12.81
CA PRO A 158 -5.05 17.69 -12.80
C PRO A 158 -4.63 18.72 -11.74
N ALA A 159 -5.44 19.75 -11.47
CA ALA A 159 -5.14 20.70 -10.39
C ALA A 159 -5.15 20.05 -9.01
N VAL A 160 -6.14 19.19 -8.71
CA VAL A 160 -6.21 18.44 -7.45
C VAL A 160 -5.04 17.46 -7.34
N ALA A 161 -4.71 16.76 -8.42
CA ALA A 161 -3.58 15.84 -8.45
C ALA A 161 -2.24 16.56 -8.20
N ALA A 162 -2.01 17.69 -8.88
CA ALA A 162 -0.84 18.52 -8.68
C ALA A 162 -0.76 19.06 -7.24
N GLY A 163 -1.89 19.56 -6.70
CA GLY A 163 -1.97 20.03 -5.32
C GLY A 163 -1.64 18.94 -4.30
N ALA A 164 -2.16 17.72 -4.49
CA ALA A 164 -1.85 16.59 -3.62
C ALA A 164 -0.35 16.20 -3.68
N VAL A 165 0.26 16.18 -4.88
CA VAL A 165 1.69 15.90 -5.06
C VAL A 165 2.55 16.96 -4.40
N LEU A 166 2.25 18.24 -4.62
CA LEU A 166 2.99 19.35 -4.02
C LEU A 166 2.89 19.34 -2.49
N ALA A 167 1.69 19.11 -1.96
CA ALA A 167 1.48 19.04 -0.51
C ALA A 167 2.16 17.81 0.12
N GLY A 168 2.10 16.64 -0.54
CA GLY A 168 2.83 15.44 -0.11
C GLY A 168 4.35 15.64 -0.14
N TRP A 169 4.86 16.30 -1.18
CA TRP A 169 6.27 16.69 -1.26
C TRP A 169 6.66 17.67 -0.16
N ALA A 170 5.86 18.72 0.07
CA ALA A 170 6.10 19.72 1.11
C ALA A 170 6.15 19.09 2.50
N LEU A 171 5.23 18.17 2.81
CA LEU A 171 5.22 17.41 4.06
C LEU A 171 6.50 16.58 4.21
N THR A 172 6.90 15.88 3.14
CA THR A 172 8.11 15.05 3.15
C THR A 172 9.37 15.91 3.34
N ALA A 173 9.46 17.03 2.61
CA ALA A 173 10.63 17.89 2.57
C ALA A 173 10.79 18.72 3.86
N TRP A 174 9.70 19.28 4.38
CA TRP A 174 9.72 20.23 5.50
C TRP A 174 9.39 19.62 6.86
N VAL A 175 8.78 18.44 6.91
CA VAL A 175 8.45 17.78 8.18
C VAL A 175 9.20 16.47 8.33
N GLU A 176 9.03 15.53 7.41
CA GLU A 176 9.56 14.17 7.59
C GLU A 176 11.09 14.13 7.57
N ARG A 177 11.73 14.70 6.55
CA ARG A 177 13.19 14.74 6.44
C ARG A 177 13.87 15.45 7.62
N PRO A 178 13.47 16.67 8.03
CA PRO A 178 14.12 17.34 9.15
C PRO A 178 13.84 16.63 10.48
N LEU A 179 12.63 16.11 10.69
CA LEU A 179 12.31 15.36 11.90
C LEU A 179 13.12 14.06 11.97
N HIS A 180 13.18 13.31 10.87
CA HIS A 180 14.00 12.09 10.79
C HIS A 180 15.47 12.40 11.06
N ARG A 181 16.03 13.45 10.44
CA ARG A 181 17.41 13.90 10.69
C ARG A 181 17.65 14.23 12.17
N ARG A 182 16.72 14.94 12.83
CA ARG A 182 16.83 15.27 14.26
C ARG A 182 16.78 14.04 15.16
N LEU A 183 15.91 13.07 14.83
CA LEU A 183 15.74 11.85 15.61
C LEU A 183 16.91 10.88 15.44
N THR A 184 17.46 10.75 14.22
CA THR A 184 18.59 9.85 13.96
C THR A 184 19.94 10.45 14.35
N ALA A 185 20.12 11.77 14.28
CA ALA A 185 21.33 12.44 14.76
C ALA A 185 21.60 12.19 16.25
N ARG A 186 20.56 12.06 17.08
CA ARG A 186 20.69 11.72 18.50
C ARG A 186 21.17 10.29 18.75
N ARG A 187 20.99 9.38 17.77
CA ARG A 187 21.38 7.97 17.88
C ARG A 187 22.82 7.72 17.43
N ALA A 188 23.32 8.52 16.49
CA ALA A 188 24.70 8.46 16.01
C ALA A 188 25.75 8.86 17.06
N GLY A 189 25.34 9.53 18.15
CA GLY A 189 26.22 9.86 19.29
C GLY A 189 26.49 8.71 20.25
N LYS A 190 25.86 7.53 20.07
CA LYS A 190 26.21 6.32 20.82
C LYS A 190 27.16 5.50 19.94
N PRO A 191 28.47 5.40 20.25
CA PRO A 191 29.37 4.58 19.45
C PRO A 191 28.78 3.18 19.36
N ALA A 192 28.68 2.67 18.14
CA ALA A 192 28.29 1.31 17.89
C ALA A 192 29.18 0.43 18.76
N GLN A 193 28.56 -0.30 19.69
CA GLN A 193 29.21 -1.45 20.29
C GLN A 193 29.68 -2.29 19.11
N GLU A 194 31.00 -2.31 18.94
CA GLU A 194 31.71 -3.17 18.02
C GLU A 194 31.06 -4.55 18.13
N PRO A 195 30.59 -5.13 17.01
CA PRO A 195 29.88 -6.40 17.07
C PRO A 195 30.83 -7.38 17.75
N ALA A 196 30.53 -7.71 19.01
CA ALA A 196 31.24 -8.74 19.73
C ALA A 196 31.29 -9.92 18.76
N LYS A 197 32.50 -10.25 18.31
CA LYS A 197 32.77 -11.46 17.55
C LYS A 197 32.04 -12.55 18.32
N VAL A 198 30.92 -13.00 17.78
CA VAL A 198 30.34 -14.27 18.16
C VAL A 198 31.45 -15.23 17.76
N GLN A 199 32.29 -15.58 18.73
CA GLN A 199 33.16 -16.72 18.63
C GLN A 199 32.19 -17.86 18.38
N VAL A 200 32.02 -18.21 17.11
CA VAL A 200 31.55 -19.52 16.73
C VAL A 200 32.66 -20.41 17.26
N GLU A 201 32.48 -20.84 18.51
CA GLU A 201 33.24 -21.93 19.08
C GLU A 201 33.12 -23.04 18.04
N GLU A 202 34.25 -23.32 17.40
CA GLU A 202 34.41 -24.33 16.38
C GLU A 202 33.98 -25.63 17.03
N SER A 203 32.72 -25.99 16.82
CA SER A 203 32.15 -27.23 17.31
C SER A 203 33.08 -28.33 16.85
N GLU A 204 33.68 -29.02 17.83
CA GLU A 204 34.55 -30.16 17.62
C GLU A 204 34.00 -31.02 16.48
N PRO A 205 34.85 -31.51 15.56
CA PRO A 205 34.39 -32.49 14.59
C PRO A 205 33.88 -33.69 15.40
N VAL A 206 32.56 -33.88 15.40
CA VAL A 206 31.92 -35.09 15.93
C VAL A 206 32.51 -36.25 15.14
N SER A 207 33.52 -36.85 15.76
CA SER A 207 34.18 -38.08 15.32
C SER A 207 33.14 -39.18 15.41
N VAL A 208 32.52 -39.51 14.26
CA VAL A 208 31.72 -40.71 14.11
C VAL A 208 32.69 -41.88 13.93
N GLY A 209 33.45 -42.16 14.99
CA GLY A 209 34.38 -43.27 15.06
C GLY A 209 33.65 -44.56 15.44
N GLY A 210 33.44 -45.42 14.45
CA GLY A 210 33.82 -46.84 14.54
C GLY A 210 32.84 -47.85 15.15
N ALA A 211 32.69 -48.95 14.38
CA ALA A 211 32.27 -50.31 14.73
C ALA A 211 30.83 -50.48 15.26
N SER A 212 30.01 -51.39 14.74
CA SER A 212 30.26 -52.69 14.10
C SER A 212 29.26 -52.98 12.98
#